data_AF-A0A930Z0W9-F1
#
_entry.id   AF-A0A930Z0W9-F1
#
_cell.length_a   1.000
_cell.length_b   1.000
_cell.length_c   1.000
_cell.angle_alpha   90.00
_cell.angle_beta   90.00
_cell.angle_gamma   90.00
#
_symmetry.space_group_name_H-M   'P 1'
#
loop_
_entity.id
_entity.type
_entity.pdbx_description
1 polymer ?
#
loop_
_entity_poly.entity_id
_entity_poly.type
_entity_poly.pdbx_seq_one_letter_code
_entity_poly.pdbx_strand_id
1 'polypeptide(L)'
;MTTVENRYLEGNYGPVPDEITSGPLRVTGSLPEAMCGRYLRNGPNPLGRPEPSTYHWFSGDGMVHGIRIRGGQAEWYRNRFVRSADVAAGLGEAPHPGPVHADMDFASNTNVIGHAGRTFAIVEAGARPYELTYELDTVGPSDFGGTLPGGYTAHPKRDPASGELHAMSYFWGWGNKVQYTVVDTGGMVRKVVDVDIGGPASIHDMSLTERFAVIYDLPVLFDAEMAMSGAGFPYRWDPEYRARIGLLEREGGAGDVSWYDVEPCYVFHAMNAYDDGDQVVLDVVRYPTMFDTHLLGPDEGPPTLDRWTLDLEAGKVREERLDDLGQEFPRVDERMVGRRNRYGYAGAFLESEDALVKHDLDRRTREIRPLHSGGGACEAVFVPAHAEAAEDDGWVLSLVYDADRDTSDLLVLNATDFTGEPQAVVHLPQRVPFGFHGNWVPDSL
;
A
#
# COMPACT_ATOMS: atom_id res chain seq x y z
N MET A 1 -21.95 -32.08 5.60
CA MET A 1 -20.70 -31.32 5.75
C MET A 1 -21.04 -29.89 5.39
N THR A 2 -21.08 -28.99 6.36
CA THR A 2 -21.18 -27.56 6.11
C THR A 2 -19.88 -27.14 5.43
N THR A 3 -19.98 -26.60 4.22
CA THR A 3 -18.84 -25.97 3.53
C THR A 3 -18.37 -24.82 4.41
N VAL A 4 -17.09 -24.78 4.78
CA VAL A 4 -16.52 -23.61 5.44
C VAL A 4 -16.34 -22.55 4.36
N GLU A 5 -17.07 -21.44 4.50
CA GLU A 5 -17.00 -20.28 3.60
C GLU A 5 -15.90 -19.33 4.09
N ASN A 6 -15.21 -18.69 3.15
CA ASN A 6 -14.19 -17.67 3.44
C ASN A 6 -14.41 -16.49 2.50
N ARG A 7 -14.81 -15.35 3.08
CA ARG A 7 -15.12 -14.12 2.32
C ARG A 7 -14.01 -13.68 1.37
N TYR A 8 -12.74 -13.99 1.69
CA TYR A 8 -11.58 -13.61 0.89
C TYR A 8 -11.32 -14.54 -0.31
N LEU A 9 -12.20 -15.52 -0.54
CA LEU A 9 -12.18 -16.40 -1.70
C LEU A 9 -13.46 -16.29 -2.55
N GLU A 10 -14.34 -15.35 -2.20
CA GLU A 10 -15.69 -15.21 -2.77
C GLU A 10 -15.90 -13.83 -3.40
N GLY A 11 -16.87 -13.74 -4.31
CA GLY A 11 -17.18 -12.50 -5.03
C GLY A 11 -15.94 -11.87 -5.65
N ASN A 12 -15.78 -10.56 -5.49
CA ASN A 12 -14.60 -9.86 -6.02
C ASN A 12 -13.32 -10.06 -5.18
N TYR A 13 -13.38 -10.70 -4.02
CA TYR A 13 -12.15 -11.15 -3.34
C TYR A 13 -11.58 -12.44 -3.95
N GLY A 14 -12.40 -13.23 -4.65
CA GLY A 14 -11.96 -14.48 -5.25
C GLY A 14 -10.82 -14.31 -6.28
N PRO A 15 -10.06 -15.38 -6.57
CA PRO A 15 -8.93 -15.33 -7.53
C PRO A 15 -9.39 -15.27 -8.99
N VAL A 16 -8.78 -14.40 -9.80
CA VAL A 16 -8.87 -14.47 -11.27
C VAL A 16 -7.80 -15.44 -11.77
N PRO A 17 -8.16 -16.51 -12.50
CA PRO A 17 -7.19 -17.52 -12.91
C PRO A 17 -6.41 -17.12 -14.18
N ASP A 18 -7.01 -16.27 -15.03
CA ASP A 18 -6.50 -15.99 -16.37
C ASP A 18 -5.60 -14.77 -16.39
N GLU A 19 -4.41 -14.92 -16.97
CA GLU A 19 -3.57 -13.79 -17.39
C GLU A 19 -3.91 -13.37 -18.81
N ILE A 20 -4.25 -12.09 -19.00
CA ILE A 20 -4.65 -11.58 -20.30
C ILE A 20 -3.85 -10.35 -20.70
N THR A 21 -3.95 -10.03 -21.99
CA THR A 21 -3.53 -8.76 -22.56
C THR A 21 -4.64 -8.30 -23.49
N SER A 22 -5.19 -7.12 -23.24
CA SER A 22 -6.29 -6.56 -24.00
C SER A 22 -6.01 -5.11 -24.33
N GLY A 23 -6.38 -4.65 -25.53
CA GLY A 23 -6.10 -3.29 -25.97
C GLY A 23 -6.38 -3.09 -27.46
N PRO A 24 -6.76 -1.86 -27.89
CA PRO A 24 -7.06 -0.69 -27.06
C PRO A 24 -8.32 -0.89 -26.22
N LEU A 25 -8.38 -0.24 -25.05
CA LEU A 25 -9.52 -0.35 -24.14
C LEU A 25 -10.62 0.66 -24.52
N ARG A 26 -11.87 0.28 -24.24
CA ARG A 26 -13.00 1.19 -24.43
C ARG A 26 -12.96 2.27 -23.35
N VAL A 27 -13.11 3.52 -23.76
CA VAL A 27 -13.17 4.69 -22.86
C VAL A 27 -14.51 5.41 -23.05
N THR A 28 -15.18 5.71 -21.94
CA THR A 28 -16.28 6.68 -21.88
C THR A 28 -15.71 8.00 -21.36
N GLY A 29 -16.09 9.14 -21.94
CA GLY A 29 -15.49 10.44 -21.60
C GLY A 29 -14.20 10.73 -22.38
N SER A 30 -13.24 11.42 -21.78
CA SER A 30 -11.97 11.79 -22.44
C SER A 30 -10.80 11.75 -21.47
N LEU A 31 -9.86 10.82 -21.72
CA LEU A 31 -8.63 10.73 -20.93
C LEU A 31 -7.76 11.98 -21.15
N PRO A 32 -7.13 12.53 -20.09
CA PRO A 32 -6.21 13.66 -20.24
C PRO A 32 -5.05 13.34 -21.18
N GLU A 33 -4.77 14.21 -22.17
CA GLU A 33 -3.64 14.03 -23.08
C GLU A 33 -2.28 14.06 -22.35
N ALA A 34 -2.22 14.78 -21.23
CA ALA A 34 -1.04 14.89 -20.38
C ALA A 34 -0.65 13.58 -19.67
N MET A 35 -1.59 12.63 -19.53
CA MET A 35 -1.28 11.33 -18.92
C MET A 35 -0.46 10.46 -19.88
N CYS A 36 0.79 10.23 -19.52
CA CYS A 36 1.68 9.29 -20.19
C CYS A 36 2.38 8.40 -19.15
N GLY A 37 1.87 7.20 -18.97
CA GLY A 37 2.42 6.24 -18.01
C GLY A 37 1.54 5.00 -17.85
N ARG A 38 1.68 4.32 -16.71
CA ARG A 38 0.92 3.13 -16.33
C ARG A 38 0.28 3.34 -14.96
N TYR A 39 -1.01 3.07 -14.84
CA TYR A 39 -1.63 2.79 -13.55
C TYR A 39 -1.39 1.32 -13.22
N LEU A 40 -0.69 1.04 -12.12
CA LEU A 40 -0.37 -0.31 -11.68
C LEU A 40 -1.03 -0.58 -10.34
N ARG A 41 -1.48 -1.81 -10.09
CA ARG A 41 -1.98 -2.27 -8.80
C ARG A 41 -1.59 -3.71 -8.53
N ASN A 42 -1.33 -4.04 -7.28
CA ASN A 42 -1.04 -5.38 -6.82
C ASN A 42 -2.05 -5.86 -5.78
N GLY A 43 -2.18 -7.17 -5.63
CA GLY A 43 -3.05 -7.78 -4.63
C GLY A 43 -2.89 -9.29 -4.57
N PRO A 44 -3.50 -9.93 -3.57
CA PRO A 44 -3.48 -11.37 -3.40
C PRO A 44 -4.44 -12.01 -4.39
N ASN A 45 -3.96 -13.02 -5.10
CA ASN A 45 -4.69 -13.77 -6.09
C ASN A 45 -4.18 -15.22 -6.05
N PRO A 46 -4.64 -16.08 -5.14
CA PRO A 46 -4.09 -17.42 -5.00
C PRO A 46 -4.24 -18.20 -6.32
N LEU A 47 -3.13 -18.69 -6.88
CA LEU A 47 -3.12 -19.47 -8.12
C LEU A 47 -3.81 -20.83 -7.92
N GLY A 48 -3.66 -21.41 -6.73
CA GLY A 48 -4.23 -22.69 -6.34
C GLY A 48 -5.64 -22.60 -5.74
N ARG A 49 -6.07 -23.69 -5.11
CA ARG A 49 -7.30 -23.74 -4.30
C ARG A 49 -6.90 -23.79 -2.82
N PRO A 50 -6.76 -22.64 -2.15
CA PRO A 50 -6.40 -22.62 -0.74
C PRO A 50 -7.51 -23.23 0.12
N GLU A 51 -7.12 -23.76 1.29
CA GLU A 51 -8.06 -24.28 2.28
C GLU A 51 -8.83 -23.10 2.92
N PRO A 52 -10.17 -22.99 2.73
CA PRO A 52 -10.93 -21.84 3.18
C PRO A 52 -10.82 -21.59 4.69
N SER A 53 -10.72 -22.64 5.51
CA SER A 53 -10.66 -22.51 6.96
C SER A 53 -9.38 -21.86 7.50
N THR A 54 -8.31 -21.83 6.72
CA THR A 54 -7.00 -21.29 7.13
C THR A 54 -6.48 -20.19 6.22
N TYR A 55 -7.19 -19.87 5.13
CA TYR A 55 -6.74 -18.87 4.17
C TYR A 55 -6.81 -17.46 4.75
N HIS A 56 -5.65 -16.81 4.82
CA HIS A 56 -5.53 -15.40 5.18
C HIS A 56 -5.57 -14.54 3.91
N TRP A 57 -6.25 -13.39 3.95
CA TRP A 57 -6.34 -12.51 2.77
C TRP A 57 -4.95 -12.09 2.26
N PHE A 58 -4.02 -11.79 3.16
CA PHE A 58 -2.66 -11.35 2.83
C PHE A 58 -1.74 -12.45 2.27
N SER A 59 -2.12 -13.73 2.32
CA SER A 59 -1.23 -14.84 1.94
C SER A 59 -1.35 -15.28 0.47
N GLY A 60 -2.28 -14.72 -0.30
CA GLY A 60 -2.45 -15.07 -1.72
C GLY A 60 -1.30 -14.59 -2.61
N ASP A 61 -1.02 -15.32 -3.70
CA ASP A 61 0.06 -14.97 -4.63
C ASP A 61 -0.16 -13.59 -5.26
N GLY A 62 0.90 -12.81 -5.44
CA GLY A 62 0.81 -11.49 -6.06
C GLY A 62 0.38 -11.55 -7.52
N MET A 63 -0.65 -10.78 -7.87
CA MET A 63 -1.01 -10.50 -9.26
C MET A 63 -1.05 -9.00 -9.51
N VAL A 64 -0.18 -8.54 -10.41
CA VAL A 64 -0.10 -7.15 -10.82
C VAL A 64 -1.02 -6.91 -12.00
N HIS A 65 -1.88 -5.91 -11.87
CA HIS A 65 -2.74 -5.37 -12.92
C HIS A 65 -2.18 -4.03 -13.40
N GLY A 66 -2.08 -3.83 -14.72
CA GLY A 66 -1.59 -2.59 -15.31
C GLY A 66 -2.48 -2.07 -16.42
N ILE A 67 -2.65 -0.75 -16.46
CA ILE A 67 -3.37 -0.02 -17.49
C ILE A 67 -2.44 1.05 -18.05
N ARG A 68 -2.14 0.96 -19.34
CA ARG A 68 -1.28 1.91 -20.05
C ARG A 68 -2.11 3.05 -20.63
N ILE A 69 -1.77 4.28 -20.29
CA ILE A 69 -2.41 5.49 -20.82
C ILE A 69 -1.37 6.37 -21.50
N ARG A 70 -1.63 6.75 -22.75
CA ARG A 70 -0.80 7.69 -23.52
C ARG A 70 -1.65 8.48 -24.50
N GLY A 71 -1.46 9.80 -24.57
CA GLY A 71 -2.03 10.64 -25.62
C GLY A 71 -3.56 10.53 -25.71
N GLY A 72 -4.23 10.50 -24.56
CA GLY A 72 -5.69 10.39 -24.48
C GLY A 72 -6.25 8.99 -24.77
N GLN A 73 -5.40 7.96 -24.87
CA GLN A 73 -5.82 6.57 -25.14
C GLN A 73 -5.40 5.63 -24.01
N ALA A 74 -6.29 4.70 -23.66
CA ALA A 74 -5.96 3.54 -22.84
C ALA A 74 -5.50 2.39 -23.77
N GLU A 75 -4.18 2.27 -23.96
CA GLU A 75 -3.59 1.42 -24.99
C GLU A 75 -3.73 -0.07 -24.67
N TRP A 76 -3.57 -0.45 -23.41
CA TRP A 76 -3.73 -1.83 -22.99
C TRP A 76 -4.05 -1.98 -21.50
N TYR A 77 -4.67 -3.11 -21.18
CA TYR A 77 -4.74 -3.73 -19.86
C TYR A 77 -3.95 -5.04 -19.87
N ARG A 78 -3.24 -5.32 -18.79
CA ARG A 78 -2.56 -6.59 -18.53
C ARG A 78 -2.70 -6.99 -17.07
N ASN A 79 -2.76 -8.28 -16.81
CA ASN A 79 -2.54 -8.84 -15.48
C ASN A 79 -1.50 -9.97 -15.53
N ARG A 80 -0.59 -9.97 -14.56
CA ARG A 80 0.50 -10.94 -14.45
C ARG A 80 0.71 -11.34 -13.01
N PHE A 81 0.78 -12.63 -12.73
CA PHE A 81 1.32 -13.15 -11.48
C PHE A 81 2.77 -12.69 -11.26
N VAL A 82 3.19 -12.54 -10.02
CA VAL A 82 4.61 -12.46 -9.68
C VAL A 82 5.15 -13.89 -9.61
N ARG A 83 6.14 -14.22 -10.44
CA ARG A 83 6.67 -15.59 -10.55
C ARG A 83 7.66 -15.91 -9.44
N SER A 84 7.18 -16.17 -8.22
CA SER A 84 7.96 -16.94 -7.24
C SER A 84 8.21 -18.36 -7.74
N ALA A 85 9.11 -19.11 -7.10
CA ALA A 85 9.37 -20.50 -7.50
C ALA A 85 8.10 -21.36 -7.47
N ASP A 86 7.24 -21.20 -6.46
CA ASP A 86 5.99 -21.95 -6.34
C ASP A 86 4.96 -21.56 -7.42
N VAL A 87 4.84 -20.27 -7.73
CA VAL A 87 3.97 -19.79 -8.83
C VAL A 87 4.49 -20.28 -10.17
N ALA A 88 5.79 -20.16 -10.43
CA ALA A 88 6.41 -20.66 -11.66
C ALA A 88 6.17 -22.17 -11.82
N ALA A 89 6.38 -22.95 -10.76
CA ALA A 89 6.10 -24.39 -10.77
C ALA A 89 4.61 -24.68 -11.03
N GLY A 90 3.70 -23.91 -10.40
CA GLY A 90 2.25 -24.02 -10.61
C GLY A 90 1.81 -23.72 -12.05
N LEU A 91 2.55 -22.84 -12.75
CA LEU A 91 2.34 -22.52 -14.16
C LEU A 91 3.12 -23.45 -15.12
N GLY A 92 3.92 -24.39 -14.61
CA GLY A 92 4.75 -25.31 -15.41
C GLY A 92 6.01 -24.66 -16.00
N GLU A 93 6.48 -23.59 -15.38
CA GLU A 93 7.65 -22.80 -15.77
C GLU A 93 8.86 -23.12 -14.88
N ALA A 94 10.05 -22.72 -15.31
CA ALA A 94 11.24 -22.78 -14.47
C ALA A 94 11.28 -21.55 -13.54
N PRO A 95 11.76 -21.69 -12.28
CA PRO A 95 11.89 -20.55 -11.38
C PRO A 95 12.87 -19.51 -11.95
N HIS A 96 12.55 -18.23 -11.75
CA HIS A 96 13.44 -17.14 -12.11
C HIS A 96 14.65 -17.10 -11.17
N PRO A 97 15.88 -16.93 -11.67
CA PRO A 97 17.05 -16.82 -10.82
C PRO A 97 17.04 -15.47 -10.09
N GLY A 98 17.54 -15.45 -8.86
CA GLY A 98 17.70 -14.23 -8.11
C GLY A 98 17.97 -14.52 -6.63
N PRO A 99 18.29 -13.48 -5.85
CA PRO A 99 18.74 -13.67 -4.49
C PRO A 99 17.54 -13.59 -3.53
N VAL A 100 17.22 -14.69 -2.87
CA VAL A 100 16.12 -14.83 -1.87
C VAL A 100 16.67 -14.58 -0.46
N HIS A 101 15.92 -13.89 0.39
CA HIS A 101 16.30 -13.66 1.79
C HIS A 101 15.71 -14.74 2.70
N ALA A 102 16.56 -15.44 3.47
CA ALA A 102 16.12 -16.41 4.49
C ALA A 102 15.09 -17.43 3.99
N ASP A 103 15.27 -17.93 2.76
CA ASP A 103 14.35 -18.86 2.08
C ASP A 103 12.90 -18.34 1.89
N MET A 104 12.66 -17.04 2.11
CA MET A 104 11.37 -16.35 1.92
C MET A 104 11.17 -15.99 0.44
N ASP A 105 10.95 -17.01 -0.39
CA ASP A 105 10.55 -16.81 -1.79
C ASP A 105 9.02 -16.69 -1.89
N PHE A 106 8.51 -15.47 -1.92
CA PHE A 106 7.07 -15.19 -1.96
C PHE A 106 6.72 -14.32 -3.17
N ALA A 107 5.60 -14.64 -3.83
CA ALA A 107 5.06 -13.85 -4.93
C ALA A 107 4.53 -12.52 -4.37
N SER A 108 5.39 -11.50 -4.31
CA SER A 108 5.09 -10.22 -3.65
C SER A 108 3.76 -9.62 -4.12
N ASN A 109 2.83 -9.40 -3.18
CA ASN A 109 1.43 -9.11 -3.48
C ASN A 109 0.93 -7.76 -2.97
N THR A 110 1.69 -7.07 -2.11
CA THR A 110 1.18 -5.92 -1.34
C THR A 110 1.16 -4.65 -2.17
N ASN A 111 2.27 -4.31 -2.82
CA ASN A 111 2.37 -3.07 -3.57
C ASN A 111 3.15 -3.27 -4.87
N VAL A 112 3.03 -2.32 -5.80
CA VAL A 112 3.79 -2.24 -7.04
C VAL A 112 4.23 -0.79 -7.28
N ILE A 113 5.54 -0.58 -7.40
CA ILE A 113 6.13 0.76 -7.49
C ILE A 113 7.05 0.91 -8.71
N GLY A 114 7.25 2.15 -9.14
CA GLY A 114 8.32 2.53 -10.07
C GLY A 114 9.46 3.22 -9.33
N HIS A 115 10.70 2.81 -9.57
CA HIS A 115 11.89 3.50 -9.03
C HIS A 115 13.11 3.27 -9.91
N ALA A 116 13.94 4.30 -10.09
CA ALA A 116 15.14 4.24 -10.93
C ALA A 116 14.90 3.64 -12.34
N GLY A 117 13.74 3.94 -12.95
CA GLY A 117 13.35 3.44 -14.27
C GLY A 117 12.92 1.96 -14.32
N ARG A 118 12.82 1.30 -13.16
CA ARG A 118 12.42 -0.12 -13.01
C ARG A 118 11.08 -0.21 -12.30
N THR A 119 10.44 -1.37 -12.39
CA THR A 119 9.16 -1.66 -11.73
C THR A 119 9.33 -2.82 -10.76
N PHE A 120 8.82 -2.68 -9.55
CA PHE A 120 8.98 -3.68 -8.49
C PHE A 120 7.63 -4.03 -7.87
N ALA A 121 7.31 -5.32 -7.79
CA ALA A 121 6.34 -5.83 -6.84
C ALA A 121 7.02 -6.02 -5.48
N ILE A 122 6.36 -5.59 -4.41
CA ILE A 122 6.94 -5.57 -3.06
C ILE A 122 5.90 -6.06 -2.05
N VAL A 123 6.42 -6.64 -0.97
CA VAL A 123 5.69 -7.25 0.14
C VAL A 123 6.55 -7.06 1.38
N GLU A 124 5.90 -7.04 2.55
CA GLU A 124 6.57 -6.94 3.84
C GLU A 124 7.01 -8.30 4.40
N ALA A 125 7.39 -8.31 5.68
CA ALA A 125 7.67 -9.51 6.47
C ALA A 125 8.83 -10.40 5.97
N GLY A 126 9.78 -9.84 5.22
CA GLY A 126 11.09 -10.46 4.99
C GLY A 126 11.37 -10.93 3.57
N ALA A 127 10.37 -11.00 2.68
CA ALA A 127 10.64 -11.27 1.27
C ALA A 127 11.27 -10.05 0.58
N ARG A 128 12.01 -10.32 -0.49
CA ARG A 128 12.66 -9.29 -1.31
C ARG A 128 11.73 -8.80 -2.42
N PRO A 129 11.94 -7.58 -2.93
CA PRO A 129 11.25 -7.10 -4.12
C PRO A 129 11.39 -8.05 -5.30
N TYR A 130 10.35 -8.15 -6.12
CA TYR A 130 10.39 -8.80 -7.43
C TYR A 130 10.41 -7.74 -8.52
N GLU A 131 11.42 -7.76 -9.38
CA GLU A 131 11.45 -6.87 -10.54
C GLU A 131 10.51 -7.37 -11.64
N LEU A 132 9.81 -6.42 -12.26
CA LEU A 132 8.95 -6.63 -13.41
C LEU A 132 9.43 -5.79 -14.59
N THR A 133 9.24 -6.33 -15.79
CA THR A 133 9.41 -5.59 -17.04
C THR A 133 8.34 -4.48 -17.18
N TYR A 134 8.48 -3.64 -18.21
CA TYR A 134 7.45 -2.64 -18.52
C TYR A 134 6.08 -3.30 -18.83
N GLU A 135 6.13 -4.50 -19.42
CA GLU A 135 5.01 -5.34 -19.80
C GLU A 135 4.42 -6.18 -18.64
N LEU A 136 5.01 -6.08 -17.43
CA LEU A 136 4.67 -6.81 -16.20
C LEU A 136 5.16 -8.27 -16.13
N ASP A 137 5.92 -8.74 -17.12
CA ASP A 137 6.56 -10.05 -17.01
C ASP A 137 7.62 -10.02 -15.89
N THR A 138 7.71 -11.10 -15.10
CA THR A 138 8.66 -11.19 -13.99
C THR A 138 10.09 -11.33 -14.51
N VAL A 139 11.00 -10.51 -13.98
CA VAL A 139 12.45 -10.65 -14.19
C VAL A 139 13.02 -11.61 -13.15
N GLY A 140 12.72 -11.39 -11.87
CA GLY A 140 13.11 -12.23 -10.74
C GLY A 140 13.21 -11.44 -9.43
N PRO A 141 13.61 -12.10 -8.32
CA PRO A 141 13.93 -11.41 -7.07
C PRO A 141 15.04 -10.37 -7.26
N SER A 142 14.94 -9.25 -6.56
CA SER A 142 15.88 -8.14 -6.62
C SER A 142 16.36 -7.77 -5.22
N ASP A 143 17.68 -7.63 -5.07
CA ASP A 143 18.33 -7.07 -3.89
C ASP A 143 18.97 -5.71 -4.18
N PHE A 144 18.39 -4.98 -5.14
CA PHE A 144 18.86 -3.65 -5.55
C PHE A 144 20.35 -3.65 -5.92
N GLY A 145 20.73 -4.58 -6.80
CA GLY A 145 22.10 -4.70 -7.29
C GLY A 145 23.09 -5.18 -6.23
N GLY A 146 22.65 -6.04 -5.31
CA GLY A 146 23.47 -6.60 -4.24
C GLY A 146 23.62 -5.72 -3.00
N THR A 147 22.84 -4.63 -2.88
CA THR A 147 22.98 -3.66 -1.78
C THR A 147 21.90 -3.78 -0.70
N LEU A 148 20.77 -4.45 -0.99
CA LEU A 148 19.74 -4.73 0.00
C LEU A 148 20.12 -5.94 0.86
N PRO A 149 20.36 -5.75 2.18
CA PRO A 149 20.88 -6.82 3.02
C PRO A 149 19.83 -7.89 3.37
N GLY A 150 18.53 -7.58 3.26
CA GLY A 150 17.46 -8.47 3.72
C GLY A 150 16.17 -8.37 2.91
N GLY A 151 15.04 -8.61 3.57
CA GLY A 151 13.72 -8.31 3.04
C GLY A 151 13.45 -6.81 2.92
N TYR A 152 12.34 -6.45 2.29
CA TYR A 152 11.96 -5.06 2.09
C TYR A 152 10.56 -4.77 2.62
N THR A 153 10.19 -3.49 2.62
CA THR A 153 8.85 -3.03 2.98
C THR A 153 7.92 -3.04 1.77
N ALA A 154 6.61 -3.12 2.01
CA ALA A 154 5.60 -2.82 1.00
C ALA A 154 5.31 -1.31 0.86
N HIS A 155 5.78 -0.48 1.80
CA HIS A 155 5.43 0.95 1.87
C HIS A 155 6.64 1.88 1.93
N PRO A 156 7.53 1.87 0.92
CA PRO A 156 8.56 2.88 0.85
C PRO A 156 7.93 4.25 0.54
N LYS A 157 8.47 5.30 1.15
CA LYS A 157 8.08 6.69 0.87
C LYS A 157 9.12 7.34 -0.02
N ARG A 158 8.69 7.83 -1.18
CA ARG A 158 9.55 8.60 -2.08
C ARG A 158 9.61 10.04 -1.59
N ASP A 159 10.81 10.52 -1.28
CA ASP A 159 11.00 11.93 -0.94
C ASP A 159 10.84 12.80 -2.20
N PRO A 160 9.89 13.75 -2.22
CA PRO A 160 9.70 14.62 -3.39
C PRO A 160 10.91 15.53 -3.65
N ALA A 161 11.75 15.81 -2.66
CA ALA A 161 12.92 16.68 -2.82
C ALA A 161 14.13 15.96 -3.43
N SER A 162 14.49 14.79 -2.91
CA SER A 162 15.68 14.03 -3.36
C SER A 162 15.36 12.95 -4.40
N GLY A 163 14.12 12.46 -4.43
CA GLY A 163 13.69 11.32 -5.23
C GLY A 163 14.11 9.96 -4.67
N GLU A 164 14.74 9.91 -3.49
CA GLU A 164 15.14 8.69 -2.81
C GLU A 164 13.92 7.98 -2.20
N LEU A 165 14.01 6.65 -2.07
CA LEU A 165 13.02 5.87 -1.32
C LEU A 165 13.51 5.65 0.11
N HIS A 166 12.65 5.98 1.06
CA HIS A 166 12.83 5.71 2.47
C HIS A 166 11.94 4.53 2.86
N ALA A 167 12.51 3.54 3.54
CA ALA A 167 11.81 2.29 3.84
C ALA A 167 12.08 1.83 5.27
N MET A 168 11.04 1.36 5.95
CA MET A 168 11.13 0.65 7.23
C MET A 168 10.70 -0.80 7.01
N SER A 169 11.63 -1.73 7.14
CA SER A 169 11.38 -3.16 6.89
C SER A 169 11.44 -3.93 8.20
N TYR A 170 10.63 -4.98 8.31
CA TYR A 170 10.65 -5.90 9.43
C TYR A 170 10.74 -7.34 8.94
N PHE A 171 11.30 -8.21 9.78
CA PHE A 171 11.33 -9.65 9.58
C PHE A 171 11.42 -10.32 10.95
N TRP A 172 10.54 -11.29 11.22
CA TRP A 172 10.50 -11.96 12.52
C TRP A 172 11.85 -12.59 12.92
N GLY A 173 12.66 -13.03 11.94
CA GLY A 173 13.99 -13.58 12.17
C GLY A 173 15.05 -12.56 12.64
N TRP A 174 14.74 -11.25 12.62
CA TRP A 174 15.59 -10.21 13.21
C TRP A 174 15.31 -9.98 14.70
N GLY A 175 14.33 -10.67 15.28
CA GLY A 175 13.95 -10.52 16.68
C GLY A 175 13.26 -9.17 16.91
N ASN A 176 13.80 -8.35 17.80
CA ASN A 176 13.24 -7.06 18.19
C ASN A 176 13.84 -5.90 17.40
N LYS A 177 14.09 -6.09 16.11
CA LYS A 177 14.73 -5.09 15.25
C LYS A 177 13.93 -4.85 13.99
N VAL A 178 13.91 -3.60 13.56
CA VAL A 178 13.49 -3.16 12.24
C VAL A 178 14.61 -2.45 11.53
N GLN A 179 14.55 -2.42 10.21
CA GLN A 179 15.62 -1.89 9.38
C GLN A 179 15.13 -0.70 8.58
N TYR A 180 15.68 0.47 8.88
CA TYR A 180 15.52 1.65 8.05
C TYR A 180 16.53 1.63 6.91
N THR A 181 16.06 1.71 5.67
CA THR A 181 16.90 1.77 4.48
C THR A 181 16.58 2.98 3.61
N VAL A 182 17.59 3.48 2.91
CA VAL A 182 17.43 4.52 1.88
C VAL A 182 17.96 4.00 0.55
N VAL A 183 17.09 3.95 -0.45
CA VAL A 183 17.43 3.60 -1.84
C VAL A 183 17.61 4.89 -2.63
N ASP A 184 18.80 5.08 -3.20
CA ASP A 184 19.11 6.24 -4.01
C ASP A 184 18.35 6.24 -5.36
N THR A 185 18.47 7.33 -6.12
CA THR A 185 17.81 7.47 -7.45
C THR A 185 18.40 6.57 -8.53
N GLY A 186 19.53 5.93 -8.28
CA GLY A 186 20.12 4.88 -9.12
C GLY A 186 19.57 3.48 -8.82
N GLY A 187 18.76 3.34 -7.77
CA GLY A 187 18.16 2.07 -7.37
C GLY A 187 19.06 1.21 -6.50
N MET A 188 20.02 1.81 -5.77
CA MET A 188 20.93 1.13 -4.85
C MET A 188 20.67 1.57 -3.41
N VAL A 189 20.76 0.64 -2.45
CA VAL A 189 20.68 0.98 -1.02
C VAL A 189 21.96 1.71 -0.61
N ARG A 190 21.82 2.98 -0.23
CA ARG A 190 22.94 3.83 0.23
C ARG A 190 23.08 3.87 1.75
N LYS A 191 22.03 3.51 2.48
CA LYS A 191 21.98 3.58 3.94
C LYS A 191 21.15 2.44 4.52
N VAL A 192 21.63 1.90 5.63
CA VAL A 192 20.98 0.88 6.44
C VAL A 192 21.18 1.23 7.92
N VAL A 193 20.10 1.21 8.69
CA VAL A 193 20.11 1.41 10.15
C VAL A 193 19.19 0.37 10.78
N ASP A 194 19.75 -0.51 11.60
CA ASP A 194 18.96 -1.44 12.41
C ASP A 194 18.53 -0.73 13.70
N VAL A 195 17.22 -0.57 13.91
CA VAL A 195 16.62 0.10 15.07
C VAL A 195 16.02 -0.96 16.00
N ASP A 196 16.38 -0.90 17.27
CA ASP A 196 15.80 -1.76 18.31
C ASP A 196 14.38 -1.30 18.68
N ILE A 197 13.42 -2.24 18.65
CA ILE A 197 12.03 -2.09 19.08
C ILE A 197 11.71 -3.00 20.27
N GLY A 198 10.50 -2.90 20.82
CA GLY A 198 10.10 -3.62 22.03
C GLY A 198 9.97 -5.15 21.86
N GLY A 199 9.71 -5.63 20.65
CA GLY A 199 9.47 -7.03 20.32
C GLY A 199 9.43 -7.27 18.81
N PRO A 200 9.05 -8.47 18.33
CA PRO A 200 8.97 -8.78 16.90
C PRO A 200 7.69 -8.22 16.29
N ALA A 201 7.52 -6.89 16.34
CA ALA A 201 6.34 -6.21 15.86
C ALA A 201 6.24 -6.22 14.33
N SER A 202 5.02 -6.32 13.83
CA SER A 202 4.68 -6.00 12.45
C SER A 202 4.71 -4.47 12.28
N ILE A 203 5.58 -3.98 11.39
CA ILE A 203 5.60 -2.58 10.97
C ILE A 203 5.14 -2.52 9.51
N HIS A 204 3.84 -2.34 9.32
CA HIS A 204 3.22 -2.33 7.99
C HIS A 204 3.73 -1.16 7.13
N ASP A 205 3.60 0.06 7.66
CA ASP A 205 3.97 1.30 6.98
C ASP A 205 5.02 2.09 7.77
N MET A 206 5.54 3.16 7.17
CA MET A 206 6.31 4.20 7.83
C MET A 206 5.80 5.58 7.41
N SER A 207 6.14 6.62 8.16
CA SER A 207 5.97 7.99 7.68
C SER A 207 7.32 8.65 7.44
N LEU A 208 7.33 9.66 6.58
CA LEU A 208 8.48 10.50 6.32
C LEU A 208 8.08 11.94 6.65
N THR A 209 9.00 12.73 7.20
CA THR A 209 8.94 14.19 7.23
C THR A 209 10.19 14.75 6.55
N GLU A 210 10.34 16.07 6.46
CA GLU A 210 11.59 16.64 5.94
C GLU A 210 12.79 16.24 6.83
N ARG A 211 12.59 16.13 8.15
CA ARG A 211 13.63 15.78 9.13
C ARG A 211 13.70 14.30 9.53
N PHE A 212 12.57 13.60 9.60
CA PHE A 212 12.48 12.30 10.29
C PHE A 212 11.95 11.18 9.40
N ALA A 213 12.48 9.98 9.61
CA ALA A 213 11.77 8.73 9.33
C ALA A 213 11.00 8.31 10.58
N VAL A 214 9.74 7.96 10.43
CA VAL A 214 8.82 7.68 11.54
C VAL A 214 8.54 6.18 11.62
N ILE A 215 8.65 5.63 12.83
CA ILE A 215 8.55 4.20 13.13
C ILE A 215 7.28 3.96 13.95
N TYR A 216 6.44 3.03 13.50
CA TYR A 216 5.23 2.59 14.21
C TYR A 216 5.52 1.30 15.00
N ASP A 217 5.90 1.43 16.26
CA ASP A 217 6.14 0.29 17.16
C ASP A 217 4.83 -0.03 17.92
N LEU A 218 3.98 -0.83 17.26
CA LEU A 218 2.58 -1.06 17.61
C LEU A 218 2.32 -2.53 18.01
N PRO A 219 1.22 -2.83 18.74
CA PRO A 219 1.05 -4.06 19.49
C PRO A 219 0.53 -5.25 18.65
N VAL A 220 0.98 -5.39 17.41
CA VAL A 220 0.75 -6.61 16.61
C VAL A 220 2.09 -7.30 16.43
N LEU A 221 2.26 -8.45 17.08
CA LEU A 221 3.53 -9.14 17.22
C LEU A 221 3.50 -10.51 16.54
N PHE A 222 4.66 -10.99 16.12
CA PHE A 222 4.83 -12.35 15.65
C PHE A 222 4.47 -13.38 16.74
N ASP A 223 3.59 -14.32 16.42
CA ASP A 223 3.15 -15.42 17.29
C ASP A 223 3.71 -16.76 16.76
N ALA A 224 4.68 -17.32 17.49
CA ALA A 224 5.34 -18.56 17.10
C ALA A 224 4.40 -19.78 17.12
N GLU A 225 3.38 -19.81 17.97
CA GLU A 225 2.42 -20.91 18.02
C GLU A 225 1.51 -20.90 16.80
N MET A 226 1.06 -19.71 16.37
CA MET A 226 0.36 -19.54 15.10
C MET A 226 1.22 -19.99 13.92
N ALA A 227 2.50 -19.60 13.87
CA ALA A 227 3.41 -20.03 12.81
C ALA A 227 3.57 -21.57 12.79
N MET A 228 3.80 -22.20 13.94
CA MET A 228 3.94 -23.66 14.04
C MET A 228 2.65 -24.42 13.69
N SER A 229 1.48 -23.80 13.88
CA SER A 229 0.20 -24.37 13.47
C SER A 229 -0.14 -24.18 11.98
N GLY A 230 0.73 -23.50 11.23
CA GLY A 230 0.57 -23.30 9.78
C GLY A 230 -0.26 -22.08 9.39
N ALA A 231 -0.40 -21.09 10.28
CA ALA A 231 -1.06 -19.83 9.93
C ALA A 231 -0.29 -19.10 8.82
N GLY A 232 -0.98 -18.67 7.76
CA GLY A 232 -0.38 -17.93 6.65
C GLY A 232 0.06 -16.50 7.01
N PHE A 233 -0.47 -15.96 8.11
CA PHE A 233 -0.08 -14.66 8.69
C PHE A 233 0.00 -14.80 10.21
N PRO A 234 1.17 -15.17 10.77
CA PRO A 234 1.32 -15.50 12.19
C PRO A 234 1.61 -14.26 13.04
N TYR A 235 0.71 -13.27 12.98
CA TYR A 235 0.77 -12.06 13.80
C TYR A 235 -0.52 -11.86 14.57
N ARG A 236 -0.42 -11.42 15.82
CA ARG A 236 -1.55 -11.25 16.73
C ARG A 236 -1.37 -10.02 17.60
N TRP A 237 -2.50 -9.42 17.99
CA TRP A 237 -2.54 -8.34 18.98
C TRP A 237 -2.00 -8.78 20.36
N ASP A 238 -1.14 -7.97 20.97
CA ASP A 238 -0.69 -8.12 22.36
C ASP A 238 -1.12 -6.90 23.19
N PRO A 239 -2.14 -7.02 24.07
CA PRO A 239 -2.64 -5.89 24.86
C PRO A 239 -1.67 -5.40 25.93
N GLU A 240 -0.61 -6.16 26.26
CA GLU A 240 0.42 -5.75 27.22
C GLU A 240 1.61 -5.04 26.54
N TYR A 241 1.66 -5.06 25.20
CA TYR A 241 2.72 -4.41 24.44
C TYR A 241 2.58 -2.88 24.44
N ARG A 242 3.70 -2.19 24.71
CA ARG A 242 3.74 -0.73 24.78
C ARG A 242 3.75 -0.12 23.37
N ALA A 243 2.65 0.52 22.97
CA ALA A 243 2.55 1.25 21.72
C ALA A 243 3.32 2.58 21.78
N ARG A 244 4.18 2.82 20.78
CA ARG A 244 4.99 4.05 20.70
C ARG A 244 5.40 4.39 19.27
N ILE A 245 5.72 5.67 19.06
CA ILE A 245 6.20 6.22 17.79
C ILE A 245 7.65 6.62 17.93
N GLY A 246 8.48 6.17 16.99
CA GLY A 246 9.90 6.51 16.91
C GLY A 246 10.14 7.59 15.87
N LEU A 247 10.86 8.65 16.23
CA LEU A 247 11.40 9.64 15.29
C LEU A 247 12.90 9.41 15.12
N LEU A 248 13.30 8.95 13.94
CA LEU A 248 14.70 8.78 13.54
C LEU A 248 15.09 9.92 12.61
N GLU A 249 16.10 10.72 12.96
CA GLU A 249 16.65 11.69 11.99
C GLU A 249 17.10 10.96 10.71
N ARG A 250 16.72 11.47 9.55
CA ARG A 250 16.91 10.75 8.26
C ARG A 250 18.37 10.36 8.02
N GLU A 251 19.32 11.18 8.47
CA GLU A 251 20.77 10.92 8.39
C GLU A 251 21.39 10.38 9.69
N GLY A 252 20.61 10.25 10.78
CA GLY A 252 21.04 9.69 12.07
C GLY A 252 21.16 8.15 12.09
N GLY A 253 21.64 7.62 13.22
CA GLY A 253 21.75 6.20 13.52
C GLY A 253 20.72 5.74 14.56
N ALA A 254 20.77 4.45 14.90
CA ALA A 254 19.79 3.83 15.81
C ALA A 254 19.74 4.48 17.21
N GLY A 255 20.86 5.04 17.67
CA GLY A 255 20.92 5.75 18.96
C GLY A 255 20.23 7.11 18.97
N ASP A 256 19.84 7.63 17.81
CA ASP A 256 19.23 8.96 17.66
C ASP A 256 17.70 8.91 17.66
N VAL A 257 17.11 7.72 17.86
CA VAL A 257 15.64 7.57 17.84
C VAL A 257 15.03 8.15 19.12
N SER A 258 14.14 9.11 18.94
CA SER A 258 13.29 9.65 20.01
C SER A 258 11.95 8.93 20.04
N TRP A 259 11.56 8.39 21.20
CA TRP A 259 10.36 7.58 21.36
C TRP A 259 9.25 8.33 22.09
N TYR A 260 8.02 8.23 21.58
CA TYR A 260 6.83 8.89 22.09
C TYR A 260 5.73 7.86 22.34
N ASP A 261 5.18 7.83 23.55
CA ASP A 261 4.06 6.94 23.88
C ASP A 261 2.76 7.40 23.21
N VAL A 262 2.00 6.44 22.71
CA VAL A 262 0.64 6.63 22.18
C VAL A 262 -0.31 5.64 22.83
N GLU A 263 -1.61 5.91 22.77
CA GLU A 263 -2.60 4.93 23.21
C GLU A 263 -2.54 3.68 22.31
N PRO A 264 -2.67 2.46 22.85
CA PRO A 264 -2.66 1.23 22.06
C PRO A 264 -3.65 1.30 20.89
N CYS A 265 -3.12 1.08 19.69
CA CYS A 265 -3.84 1.04 18.43
C CYS A 265 -2.98 0.33 17.39
N TYR A 266 -3.57 0.00 16.24
CA TYR A 266 -2.82 -0.40 15.05
C TYR A 266 -3.01 0.64 13.94
N VAL A 267 -1.96 0.86 13.16
CA VAL A 267 -1.98 1.71 11.97
C VAL A 267 -1.45 0.85 10.84
N PHE A 268 -2.32 0.51 9.89
CA PHE A 268 -1.86 0.02 8.59
C PHE A 268 -1.26 1.20 7.85
N HIS A 269 -2.07 2.21 7.50
CA HIS A 269 -1.59 3.31 6.67
C HIS A 269 -1.59 4.67 7.36
N ALA A 270 -0.55 5.44 7.05
CA ALA A 270 -0.52 6.87 7.30
C ALA A 270 -0.92 7.63 6.03
N MET A 271 -1.75 8.66 6.19
CA MET A 271 -2.06 9.58 5.10
C MET A 271 -0.83 10.41 4.74
N ASN A 272 -0.22 11.06 5.73
CA ASN A 272 1.02 11.81 5.57
C ASN A 272 1.61 12.19 6.94
N ALA A 273 2.84 12.70 6.93
CA ALA A 273 3.45 13.34 8.09
C ALA A 273 4.26 14.56 7.67
N TYR A 274 4.45 15.52 8.59
CA TYR A 274 5.23 16.72 8.32
C TYR A 274 5.78 17.37 9.59
N ASP A 275 6.81 18.18 9.40
CA ASP A 275 7.39 19.04 10.44
C ASP A 275 6.57 20.33 10.59
N ASP A 276 6.22 20.71 11.82
CA ASP A 276 5.56 21.97 12.16
C ASP A 276 6.33 22.67 13.29
N GLY A 277 7.45 23.30 12.94
CA GLY A 277 8.35 23.93 13.91
C GLY A 277 8.99 22.93 14.87
N ASP A 278 8.63 23.03 16.16
CA ASP A 278 9.02 22.14 17.26
C ASP A 278 8.05 20.96 17.44
N GLN A 279 7.18 20.72 16.46
CA GLN A 279 6.27 19.59 16.44
C GLN A 279 6.46 18.73 15.18
N VAL A 280 6.00 17.48 15.27
CA VAL A 280 5.78 16.59 14.13
C VAL A 280 4.31 16.20 14.11
N VAL A 281 3.67 16.35 12.95
CA VAL A 281 2.26 16.00 12.75
C VAL A 281 2.16 14.76 11.88
N LEU A 282 1.32 13.81 12.28
CA LEU A 282 1.00 12.58 11.57
C LEU A 282 -0.50 12.50 11.38
N ASP A 283 -0.97 12.27 10.16
CA ASP A 283 -2.35 11.89 9.89
C ASP A 283 -2.38 10.38 9.59
N VAL A 284 -3.09 9.61 10.40
CA VAL A 284 -3.08 8.14 10.38
C VAL A 284 -4.48 7.56 10.35
N VAL A 285 -4.61 6.41 9.70
CA VAL A 285 -5.82 5.61 9.76
C VAL A 285 -5.70 4.65 10.94
N ARG A 286 -6.42 4.94 12.02
CA ARG A 286 -6.29 4.31 13.34
C ARG A 286 -7.31 3.19 13.50
N TYR A 287 -6.82 2.02 13.88
CA TYR A 287 -7.61 0.88 14.34
C TYR A 287 -7.46 0.74 15.87
N PRO A 288 -8.56 0.61 16.63
CA PRO A 288 -8.46 0.38 18.08
C PRO A 288 -7.75 -0.94 18.44
N THR A 289 -7.92 -1.98 17.62
CA THR A 289 -7.32 -3.31 17.74
C THR A 289 -7.16 -3.92 16.35
N MET A 290 -6.26 -4.89 16.19
CA MET A 290 -6.16 -5.66 14.95
C MET A 290 -5.57 -7.06 15.19
N PHE A 291 -6.16 -8.08 14.56
CA PHE A 291 -5.77 -9.49 14.71
C PHE A 291 -5.83 -10.03 16.15
N ASP A 292 -6.75 -9.53 16.98
CA ASP A 292 -7.01 -10.10 18.30
C ASP A 292 -7.93 -11.32 18.20
N THR A 293 -9.09 -11.12 17.57
CA THR A 293 -10.17 -12.10 17.42
C THR A 293 -10.42 -12.52 15.97
N HIS A 294 -10.19 -11.61 15.01
CA HIS A 294 -10.30 -11.90 13.58
C HIS A 294 -8.91 -12.13 12.97
N LEU A 295 -8.57 -13.40 12.71
CA LEU A 295 -7.20 -13.83 12.35
C LEU A 295 -7.01 -14.17 10.87
N LEU A 296 -8.00 -13.96 10.00
CA LEU A 296 -7.92 -14.28 8.57
C LEU A 296 -7.84 -13.04 7.67
N GLY A 297 -7.97 -11.85 8.25
CA GLY A 297 -7.88 -10.56 7.57
C GLY A 297 -8.29 -9.41 8.50
N PRO A 298 -8.17 -8.16 8.04
CA PRO A 298 -8.33 -6.97 8.87
C PRO A 298 -9.80 -6.61 9.08
N ASP A 299 -10.51 -7.40 9.90
CA ASP A 299 -11.97 -7.35 10.07
C ASP A 299 -12.39 -7.05 11.52
N GLU A 300 -11.68 -6.14 12.19
CA GLU A 300 -11.95 -5.75 13.60
C GLU A 300 -12.64 -4.39 13.75
N GLY A 301 -13.46 -4.02 12.76
CA GLY A 301 -14.29 -2.81 12.78
C GLY A 301 -13.75 -1.65 11.93
N PRO A 302 -14.55 -0.58 11.78
CA PRO A 302 -14.20 0.53 10.91
C PRO A 302 -13.08 1.39 11.52
N PRO A 303 -12.01 1.67 10.78
CA PRO A 303 -10.95 2.58 11.21
C PRO A 303 -11.35 4.06 11.09
N THR A 304 -10.64 4.93 11.79
CA THR A 304 -10.88 6.38 11.79
C THR A 304 -9.65 7.16 11.31
N LEU A 305 -9.86 8.34 10.75
CA LEU A 305 -8.76 9.25 10.43
C LEU A 305 -8.44 10.12 11.66
N ASP A 306 -7.26 9.92 12.23
CA ASP A 306 -6.80 10.59 13.45
C ASP A 306 -5.51 11.38 13.15
N ARG A 307 -5.34 12.52 13.80
CA ARG A 307 -4.13 13.35 13.78
C ARG A 307 -3.38 13.20 15.08
N TRP A 308 -2.11 12.86 14.99
CA TRP A 308 -1.18 12.86 16.12
C TRP A 308 -0.22 14.03 15.99
N THR A 309 -0.09 14.81 17.07
CA THR A 309 0.87 15.91 17.17
C THR A 309 1.90 15.57 18.24
N LEU A 310 3.13 15.31 17.83
CA LEU A 310 4.27 15.02 18.70
C LEU A 310 4.94 16.35 19.04
N ASP A 311 4.92 16.71 20.32
CA ASP A 311 5.63 17.88 20.85
C ASP A 311 7.08 17.48 21.20
N LEU A 312 8.05 18.02 20.45
CA LEU A 312 9.44 17.59 20.55
C LEU A 312 10.11 18.06 21.86
N GLU A 313 9.67 19.18 22.43
CA GLU A 313 10.21 19.71 23.69
C GLU A 313 9.60 18.99 24.89
N ALA A 314 8.27 18.83 24.89
CA ALA A 314 7.54 18.20 26.00
C ALA A 314 7.65 16.67 26.01
N GLY A 315 8.01 16.04 24.88
CA GLY A 315 8.10 14.60 24.75
C GLY A 315 6.74 13.90 24.83
N LYS A 316 5.67 14.54 24.30
CA LYS A 316 4.28 14.06 24.42
C LYS A 316 3.56 14.03 23.09
N VAL A 317 2.57 13.15 23.00
CA VAL A 317 1.66 13.09 21.85
C VAL A 317 0.29 13.60 22.23
N ARG A 318 -0.30 14.42 21.36
CA ARG A 318 -1.72 14.77 21.38
C ARG A 318 -2.41 14.06 20.23
N GLU A 319 -3.41 13.26 20.52
CA GLU A 319 -4.23 12.56 19.53
C GLU A 319 -5.58 13.26 19.35
N GLU A 320 -6.02 13.41 18.11
CA GLU A 320 -7.28 14.05 17.74
C GLU A 320 -7.95 13.31 16.59
N ARG A 321 -9.20 12.87 16.76
CA ARG A 321 -9.98 12.34 15.64
C ARG A 321 -10.36 13.47 14.68
N LEU A 322 -9.94 13.36 13.43
CA LEU A 322 -10.34 14.26 12.36
C LEU A 322 -11.68 13.82 11.75
N ASP A 323 -11.86 12.50 11.59
CA ASP A 323 -13.04 11.92 10.98
C ASP A 323 -13.33 10.50 11.50
N ASP A 324 -14.59 10.23 11.85
CA ASP A 324 -15.10 8.94 12.33
C ASP A 324 -15.76 8.06 11.24
N LEU A 325 -15.83 8.54 9.99
CA LEU A 325 -16.20 7.68 8.87
C LEU A 325 -15.14 6.60 8.65
N GLY A 326 -15.60 5.35 8.58
CA GLY A 326 -14.80 4.19 8.20
C GLY A 326 -14.07 4.44 6.88
N GLN A 327 -12.75 4.48 6.91
CA GLN A 327 -11.95 4.81 5.73
C GLN A 327 -10.54 4.23 5.77
N GLU A 328 -9.99 3.90 4.61
CA GLU A 328 -8.65 3.33 4.46
C GLU A 328 -8.04 3.66 3.10
N PHE A 329 -6.83 3.18 2.86
CA PHE A 329 -5.99 3.45 1.70
C PHE A 329 -5.84 4.97 1.50
N PRO A 330 -5.36 5.70 2.54
CA PRO A 330 -5.21 7.13 2.47
C PRO A 330 -4.07 7.50 1.52
N ARG A 331 -4.27 8.56 0.76
CA ARG A 331 -3.34 9.07 -0.24
C ARG A 331 -3.30 10.57 -0.21
N VAL A 332 -2.16 11.10 -0.59
CA VAL A 332 -1.97 12.53 -0.84
C VAL A 332 -1.41 12.71 -2.24
N ASP A 333 -1.32 13.95 -2.70
CA ASP A 333 -0.41 14.28 -3.78
C ASP A 333 1.01 13.90 -3.37
N GLU A 334 1.67 13.02 -4.13
CA GLU A 334 3.01 12.52 -3.79
C GLU A 334 4.06 13.63 -3.71
N ARG A 335 3.81 14.79 -4.32
CA ARG A 335 4.64 16.01 -4.17
C ARG A 335 4.65 16.56 -2.73
N MET A 336 3.69 16.16 -1.91
CA MET A 336 3.50 16.58 -0.52
C MET A 336 3.94 15.53 0.52
N VAL A 337 4.43 14.37 0.11
CA VAL A 337 4.95 13.37 1.06
C VAL A 337 6.06 13.99 1.90
N GLY A 338 5.89 13.93 3.23
CA GLY A 338 6.82 14.54 4.18
C GLY A 338 6.65 16.04 4.43
N ARG A 339 5.66 16.66 3.79
CA ARG A 339 5.35 18.09 3.88
C ARG A 339 3.88 18.31 4.23
N ARG A 340 3.56 19.50 4.72
CA ARG A 340 2.18 19.86 5.06
C ARG A 340 1.31 19.78 3.80
N ASN A 341 0.36 18.85 3.78
CA ASN A 341 -0.67 18.73 2.77
C ASN A 341 -1.98 19.31 3.29
N ARG A 342 -2.80 19.83 2.38
CA ARG A 342 -4.18 20.26 2.65
C ARG A 342 -5.18 19.18 2.26
N TYR A 343 -4.93 18.45 1.18
CA TYR A 343 -5.85 17.49 0.62
C TYR A 343 -5.40 16.06 0.88
N GLY A 344 -6.37 15.18 1.12
CA GLY A 344 -6.15 13.74 1.26
C GLY A 344 -7.30 12.97 0.62
N TYR A 345 -7.04 11.77 0.14
CA TYR A 345 -8.01 10.91 -0.52
C TYR A 345 -8.01 9.55 0.15
N ALA A 346 -9.14 8.87 0.23
CA ALA A 346 -9.22 7.52 0.78
C ALA A 346 -10.39 6.75 0.16
N GLY A 347 -10.36 5.42 0.28
CA GLY A 347 -11.56 4.60 0.18
C GLY A 347 -12.37 4.74 1.48
N ALA A 348 -13.69 4.80 1.37
CA ALA A 348 -14.59 4.92 2.50
C ALA A 348 -15.65 3.83 2.48
N PHE A 349 -15.99 3.34 3.67
CA PHE A 349 -16.98 2.29 3.90
C PHE A 349 -18.25 2.93 4.48
N LEU A 350 -19.30 3.07 3.67
CA LEU A 350 -20.62 3.49 4.15
C LEU A 350 -21.43 2.25 4.53
N GLU A 351 -22.54 2.45 5.28
CA GLU A 351 -23.35 1.32 5.78
C GLU A 351 -23.88 0.38 4.67
N SER A 352 -24.07 0.89 3.45
CA SER A 352 -24.69 0.16 2.34
C SER A 352 -23.91 0.22 1.03
N GLU A 353 -22.81 0.96 0.96
CA GLU A 353 -22.05 1.18 -0.27
C GLU A 353 -20.61 1.60 0.03
N ASP A 354 -19.69 1.27 -0.87
CA ASP A 354 -18.34 1.81 -0.82
C ASP A 354 -18.29 3.18 -1.51
N ALA A 355 -17.38 4.02 -1.07
CA ALA A 355 -17.21 5.37 -1.57
C ALA A 355 -15.74 5.74 -1.71
N LEU A 356 -15.48 6.83 -2.43
CA LEU A 356 -14.23 7.57 -2.33
C LEU A 356 -14.49 8.83 -1.51
N VAL A 357 -13.53 9.22 -0.68
CA VAL A 357 -13.57 10.45 0.11
C VAL A 357 -12.38 11.34 -0.24
N LYS A 358 -12.63 12.65 -0.36
CA LYS A 358 -11.62 13.70 -0.42
C LYS A 358 -11.75 14.58 0.82
N HIS A 359 -10.65 14.77 1.53
CA HIS A 359 -10.54 15.65 2.68
C HIS A 359 -9.92 16.99 2.29
N ASP A 360 -10.42 18.06 2.89
CA ASP A 360 -9.76 19.37 3.00
C ASP A 360 -9.42 19.56 4.48
N LEU A 361 -8.20 19.21 4.85
CA LEU A 361 -7.70 19.14 6.23
C LEU A 361 -7.56 20.52 6.87
N ASP A 362 -7.36 21.57 6.06
CA ASP A 362 -7.34 22.96 6.53
C ASP A 362 -8.75 23.43 6.91
N ARG A 363 -9.75 23.08 6.10
CA ARG A 363 -11.16 23.46 6.36
C ARG A 363 -11.89 22.48 7.27
N ARG A 364 -11.32 21.30 7.52
CA ARG A 364 -11.96 20.18 8.24
C ARG A 364 -13.30 19.78 7.62
N THR A 365 -13.30 19.66 6.30
CA THR A 365 -14.46 19.23 5.52
C THR A 365 -14.07 18.06 4.64
N ARG A 366 -15.07 17.27 4.23
CA ARG A 366 -14.89 16.18 3.27
C ARG A 366 -15.95 16.21 2.17
N GLU A 367 -15.57 15.70 1.02
CA GLU A 367 -16.45 15.38 -0.11
C GLU A 367 -16.52 13.86 -0.25
N ILE A 368 -17.73 13.31 -0.37
CA ILE A 368 -17.95 11.86 -0.53
C ILE A 368 -18.51 11.60 -1.92
N ARG A 369 -17.92 10.63 -2.62
CA ARG A 369 -18.42 10.08 -3.87
C ARG A 369 -18.85 8.63 -3.67
N PRO A 370 -20.17 8.35 -3.57
CA PRO A 370 -20.68 6.98 -3.53
C PRO A 370 -20.43 6.23 -4.83
N LEU A 371 -20.14 4.93 -4.74
CA LEU A 371 -19.96 4.04 -5.88
C LEU A 371 -21.19 3.15 -6.06
N HIS A 372 -21.87 3.29 -7.19
CA HIS A 372 -23.27 2.89 -7.34
C HIS A 372 -23.48 1.40 -7.68
N SER A 373 -22.44 0.56 -7.70
CA SER A 373 -22.50 -0.81 -8.28
C SER A 373 -22.20 -1.96 -7.31
N GLY A 374 -22.34 -1.75 -5.99
CA GLY A 374 -22.14 -2.81 -4.98
C GLY A 374 -20.74 -3.45 -5.00
N GLY A 375 -19.78 -2.79 -5.64
CA GLY A 375 -18.54 -3.43 -6.07
C GLY A 375 -17.26 -2.77 -5.61
N GLY A 376 -17.30 -1.84 -4.66
CA GLY A 376 -16.10 -1.40 -3.96
C GLY A 376 -15.11 -0.56 -4.74
N ALA A 377 -14.52 0.40 -4.01
CA ALA A 377 -13.37 1.14 -4.49
C ALA A 377 -12.10 0.39 -4.17
N CYS A 378 -11.15 0.47 -5.08
CA CYS A 378 -9.76 0.16 -4.81
C CYS A 378 -9.05 1.43 -4.33
N GLU A 379 -7.84 1.30 -3.76
CA GLU A 379 -7.00 2.44 -3.39
C GLU A 379 -7.00 3.51 -4.48
N ALA A 380 -7.24 4.76 -4.08
CA ALA A 380 -7.18 5.91 -4.96
C ALA A 380 -5.72 6.24 -5.32
N VAL A 381 -5.46 6.94 -6.43
CA VAL A 381 -4.12 7.44 -6.75
C VAL A 381 -4.27 8.84 -7.34
N PHE A 382 -3.64 9.83 -6.71
CA PHE A 382 -3.60 11.19 -7.25
C PHE A 382 -2.52 11.33 -8.33
N VAL A 383 -2.85 11.99 -9.43
CA VAL A 383 -1.93 12.34 -10.52
C VAL A 383 -2.04 13.85 -10.79
N PRO A 384 -0.97 14.64 -10.58
CA PRO A 384 -1.02 16.07 -10.81
C PRO A 384 -1.18 16.40 -12.30
N ALA A 385 -1.86 17.50 -12.61
CA ALA A 385 -2.02 17.97 -13.99
C ALA A 385 -0.68 18.25 -14.68
N HIS A 386 0.27 18.79 -13.92
CA HIS A 386 1.67 18.97 -14.26
C HIS A 386 2.49 19.20 -12.98
N ALA A 387 3.82 19.24 -13.08
CA ALA A 387 4.71 19.34 -11.91
C ALA A 387 4.40 20.54 -10.98
N GLU A 388 4.05 21.69 -11.54
CA GLU A 388 3.75 22.93 -10.81
C GLU A 388 2.25 23.15 -10.51
N ALA A 389 1.39 22.14 -10.71
CA ALA A 389 -0.05 22.27 -10.51
C ALA A 389 -0.35 22.55 -9.03
N ALA A 390 -1.50 23.17 -8.72
CA ALA A 390 -1.96 23.24 -7.33
C ALA A 390 -2.12 21.83 -6.73
N GLU A 391 -2.19 21.71 -5.41
CA GLU A 391 -2.17 20.43 -4.70
C GLU A 391 -3.32 19.47 -5.12
N ASP A 392 -4.52 20.01 -5.38
CA ASP A 392 -5.65 19.24 -5.91
C ASP A 392 -5.95 19.51 -7.39
N ASP A 393 -5.02 20.12 -8.12
CA ASP A 393 -5.12 20.32 -9.57
C ASP A 393 -4.53 19.12 -10.30
N GLY A 394 -5.42 18.20 -10.67
CA GLY A 394 -5.08 16.93 -11.27
C GLY A 394 -6.25 15.95 -11.21
N TRP A 395 -5.91 14.67 -11.17
CA TRP A 395 -6.89 13.59 -11.26
C TRP A 395 -6.74 12.59 -10.13
N VAL A 396 -7.86 12.04 -9.68
CA VAL A 396 -7.90 10.87 -8.80
C VAL A 396 -8.29 9.66 -9.63
N LEU A 397 -7.40 8.67 -9.64
CA LEU A 397 -7.59 7.39 -10.30
C LEU A 397 -8.03 6.33 -9.28
N SER A 398 -9.01 5.50 -9.61
CA SER A 398 -9.36 4.34 -8.77
C SER A 398 -10.02 3.26 -9.61
N LEU A 399 -9.66 1.99 -9.35
CA LEU A 399 -10.38 0.86 -9.90
C LEU A 399 -11.68 0.65 -9.11
N VAL A 400 -12.77 0.46 -9.82
CA VAL A 400 -14.08 0.17 -9.24
C VAL A 400 -14.59 -1.11 -9.87
N TYR A 401 -14.98 -2.08 -9.05
CA TYR A 401 -15.64 -3.28 -9.54
C TYR A 401 -17.15 -3.03 -9.69
N ASP A 402 -17.72 -3.64 -10.72
CA ASP A 402 -19.12 -3.57 -11.08
C ASP A 402 -19.70 -4.98 -11.01
N ALA A 403 -20.51 -5.22 -9.97
CA ALA A 403 -21.08 -6.53 -9.70
C ALA A 403 -22.11 -6.97 -10.74
N ASP A 404 -22.75 -6.04 -11.47
CA ASP A 404 -23.74 -6.38 -12.50
C ASP A 404 -23.06 -6.92 -13.76
N ARG A 405 -21.85 -6.43 -14.06
CA ARG A 405 -21.06 -6.86 -15.22
C ARG A 405 -19.99 -7.90 -14.89
N ASP A 406 -19.70 -8.13 -13.61
CA ASP A 406 -18.56 -8.91 -13.14
C ASP A 406 -17.23 -8.46 -13.80
N THR A 407 -17.07 -7.14 -13.92
CA THR A 407 -15.88 -6.50 -14.52
C THR A 407 -15.49 -5.27 -13.71
N SER A 408 -14.32 -4.71 -13.97
CA SER A 408 -13.87 -3.48 -13.32
C SER A 408 -13.70 -2.34 -14.34
N ASP A 409 -13.78 -1.11 -13.84
CA ASP A 409 -13.44 0.08 -14.59
C ASP A 409 -12.36 0.88 -13.84
N LEU A 410 -11.50 1.59 -14.57
CA LEU A 410 -10.67 2.64 -13.99
C LEU A 410 -11.41 3.97 -14.11
N LEU A 411 -11.78 4.56 -12.99
CA LEU A 411 -12.32 5.91 -12.92
C LEU A 411 -11.20 6.94 -12.98
N VAL A 412 -11.42 8.01 -13.74
CA VAL A 412 -10.56 9.19 -13.80
C VAL A 412 -11.40 10.39 -13.38
N LEU A 413 -11.24 10.82 -12.13
CA LEU A 413 -12.01 11.91 -11.52
C LEU A 413 -11.20 13.20 -11.55
N ASN A 414 -11.84 14.34 -11.81
CA ASN A 414 -11.20 15.64 -11.59
C ASN A 414 -11.13 15.91 -10.09
N ALA A 415 -9.93 16.13 -9.56
CA ALA A 415 -9.76 16.31 -8.12
C ALA A 415 -10.45 17.60 -7.61
N THR A 416 -10.55 18.65 -8.42
CA THR A 416 -11.27 19.90 -8.07
C THR A 416 -12.80 19.80 -8.21
N ASP A 417 -13.31 18.76 -8.87
CA ASP A 417 -14.75 18.46 -9.02
C ASP A 417 -15.00 16.99 -8.63
N PHE A 418 -14.60 16.65 -7.40
CA PHE A 418 -14.47 15.27 -6.93
C PHE A 418 -15.80 14.50 -6.93
N THR A 419 -16.90 15.19 -6.67
CA THR A 419 -18.26 14.61 -6.65
C THR A 419 -18.96 14.67 -8.01
N GLY A 420 -18.40 15.38 -8.99
CA GLY A 420 -18.93 15.52 -10.35
C GLY A 420 -18.87 14.25 -11.18
N GLU A 421 -19.21 14.34 -12.47
CA GLU A 421 -19.10 13.22 -13.39
C GLU A 421 -17.62 12.86 -13.63
N PRO A 422 -17.26 11.56 -13.74
CA PRO A 422 -15.91 11.16 -14.10
C PRO A 422 -15.49 11.80 -15.43
N GLN A 423 -14.28 12.35 -15.49
CA GLN A 423 -13.75 12.86 -16.75
C GLN A 423 -13.59 11.74 -17.79
N ALA A 424 -13.15 10.57 -17.32
CA ALA A 424 -13.10 9.37 -18.13
C ALA A 424 -13.37 8.11 -17.29
N VAL A 425 -13.86 7.08 -17.96
CA VAL A 425 -14.03 5.72 -17.43
C VAL A 425 -13.40 4.77 -18.43
N VAL A 426 -12.35 4.05 -18.03
CA VAL A 426 -11.71 3.02 -18.85
C VAL A 426 -12.31 1.66 -18.48
N HIS A 427 -12.97 1.01 -19.43
CA HIS A 427 -13.65 -0.26 -19.19
C HIS A 427 -12.71 -1.44 -19.37
N LEU A 428 -12.56 -2.28 -18.34
CA LEU A 428 -11.68 -3.45 -18.38
C LEU A 428 -12.43 -4.70 -18.86
N PRO A 429 -11.72 -5.65 -19.50
CA PRO A 429 -12.33 -6.87 -20.04
C PRO A 429 -12.65 -7.93 -18.97
N GLN A 430 -12.20 -7.74 -17.73
CA GLN A 430 -12.43 -8.65 -16.60
C GLN A 430 -12.42 -7.88 -15.28
N ARG A 431 -12.85 -8.54 -14.20
CA ARG A 431 -12.72 -7.99 -12.85
C ARG A 431 -11.25 -7.87 -12.43
N VAL A 432 -10.99 -6.88 -11.59
CA VAL A 432 -9.77 -6.79 -10.80
C VAL A 432 -10.16 -7.09 -9.35
N PRO A 433 -9.62 -8.17 -8.75
CA PRO A 433 -9.96 -8.51 -7.37
C PRO A 433 -9.68 -7.34 -6.41
N PHE A 434 -10.35 -7.36 -5.26
CA PHE A 434 -9.96 -6.49 -4.16
C PHE A 434 -8.55 -6.86 -3.70
N GLY A 435 -7.60 -6.04 -4.14
CA GLY A 435 -6.21 -6.10 -3.75
C GLY A 435 -5.83 -4.97 -2.80
N PHE A 436 -4.54 -4.68 -2.77
CA PHE A 436 -3.95 -3.70 -1.88
C PHE A 436 -3.57 -2.46 -2.71
N HIS A 437 -2.28 -2.20 -2.86
CA HIS A 437 -1.79 -0.90 -3.31
C HIS A 437 -1.58 -0.78 -4.81
N GLY A 438 -1.79 0.44 -5.30
CA GLY A 438 -1.50 0.84 -6.65
C GLY A 438 -0.82 2.20 -6.73
N ASN A 439 -0.16 2.45 -7.85
CA ASN A 439 0.56 3.67 -8.12
C ASN A 439 0.48 4.05 -9.59
N TRP A 440 0.56 5.36 -9.84
CA TRP A 440 0.80 5.88 -11.17
C TRP A 440 2.30 5.90 -11.42
N VAL A 441 2.76 5.15 -12.42
CA VAL A 441 4.16 5.12 -12.85
C VAL A 441 4.26 5.92 -14.15
N PRO A 442 4.70 7.19 -14.11
CA PRO A 442 4.85 8.00 -15.31
C PRO A 442 5.96 7.42 -16.20
N ASP A 443 5.81 7.56 -17.52
CA ASP A 443 6.92 7.30 -18.42
C ASP A 443 7.98 8.38 -18.25
N SER A 444 9.25 7.98 -18.36
CA SER A 444 10.34 8.95 -18.51
C SER A 444 10.16 9.66 -19.86
N LEU A 445 10.01 10.99 -19.84
CA LEU A 445 9.99 11.82 -21.04
C LEU A 445 11.36 11.88 -21.72
#